data_AF-A0A1W9VWF7-F1
#
_entry.id   AF-A0A1W9VWF7-F1
#
_cell.length_a   1.000
_cell.length_b   1.000
_cell.length_c   1.000
_cell.angle_alpha   90.00
_cell.angle_beta   90.00
_cell.angle_gamma   90.00
#
_symmetry.space_group_name_H-M   'P 1'
#
loop_
_entity.id
_entity.type
_entity.pdbx_description
1 polymer ?
#
loop_
_entity_poly.entity_id
_entity_poly.type
_entity_poly.pdbx_seq_one_letter_code
_entity_poly.pdbx_strand_id
1 'polypeptide(L)'
;MREQEQIVEKIEEEKYHGHKSHGRRCIKCNSPIEKDDLFCTECGARQESIVKHCPNCDNVVSGAYCDFCGTNINGITCSKCGVLSYGDFCGECGNPLTKSAEELFNIKLESPQELSSEAAQNIIDKFDRAMTPQAKKLQELVEERAILQREELYFNKREERIEEYIKSNGITIRKVNKKFNKFLRESTEVLGQFVQNENDRILEEKRIAEEKRIAEERRIAEEARIAEEKRIAEEKRIEEKKRIEEENRKNKEKRRIAEEKRAKEEKRIAAERQKVYLRRINGIWFGIDADRVTLRVSLECYASMCSGNMDVKEGSMHRIDTLRGSWSGNKISFRTISMRVIEIDENYSPLKLSFSGNINTAGTTLSGSYRSEQGVFSIIFNKMSN
;
A
#
# COMPACT_ATOMS: atom_id res chain seq x y z
N MET A 1 -15.87 -91.56 10.47
CA MET A 1 -14.81 -91.98 9.53
C MET A 1 -15.38 -92.15 8.12
N ARG A 2 -16.11 -93.23 7.78
CA ARG A 2 -16.66 -93.41 6.40
C ARG A 2 -17.64 -92.32 5.92
N GLU A 3 -18.47 -91.77 6.81
CA GLU A 3 -19.39 -90.66 6.44
C GLU A 3 -18.67 -89.31 6.29
N GLN A 4 -17.51 -89.13 6.94
CA GLN A 4 -16.69 -87.93 6.78
C GLN A 4 -15.80 -88.02 5.54
N GLU A 5 -15.33 -89.22 5.18
CA GLU A 5 -14.64 -89.47 3.91
C GLU A 5 -15.55 -89.24 2.70
N GLN A 6 -16.82 -89.67 2.76
CA GLN A 6 -17.80 -89.40 1.68
C GLN A 6 -18.17 -87.92 1.50
N ILE A 7 -18.07 -87.11 2.56
CA ILE A 7 -18.33 -85.66 2.49
C ILE A 7 -17.11 -84.94 1.93
N VAL A 8 -15.89 -85.37 2.28
CA VAL A 8 -14.65 -84.82 1.71
C VAL A 8 -14.54 -85.20 0.22
N GLU A 9 -14.87 -86.43 -0.15
CA GLU A 9 -14.86 -86.88 -1.55
C GLU A 9 -15.89 -86.12 -2.40
N LYS A 10 -17.08 -85.80 -1.86
CA LYS A 10 -18.07 -84.92 -2.52
C LYS A 10 -17.60 -83.46 -2.64
N ILE A 11 -16.92 -82.92 -1.62
CA ILE A 11 -16.38 -81.55 -1.64
C ILE A 11 -15.17 -81.45 -2.58
N GLU A 12 -14.39 -82.53 -2.74
CA GLU A 12 -13.27 -82.62 -3.68
C GLU A 12 -13.74 -82.83 -5.13
N GLU A 13 -14.80 -83.61 -5.36
CA GLU A 13 -15.46 -83.73 -6.67
C GLU A 13 -16.10 -82.40 -7.13
N GLU A 14 -16.66 -81.60 -6.21
CA GLU A 14 -17.21 -80.28 -6.52
C GLU A 14 -16.13 -79.21 -6.79
N LYS A 15 -14.90 -79.40 -6.30
CA LYS A 15 -13.77 -78.47 -6.55
C LYS A 15 -12.95 -78.81 -7.81
N TYR A 16 -13.01 -80.04 -8.31
CA TYR A 16 -12.23 -80.52 -9.48
C TYR A 16 -13.04 -80.74 -10.76
N HIS A 17 -14.29 -80.27 -10.81
CA HIS A 17 -15.03 -80.14 -12.07
C HIS A 17 -15.01 -78.68 -12.54
N GLY A 18 -13.90 -78.33 -13.20
CA GLY A 18 -13.80 -77.13 -14.00
C GLY A 18 -15.07 -76.93 -14.82
N HIS A 19 -15.61 -75.72 -14.76
CA HIS A 19 -16.84 -75.27 -15.42
C HIS A 19 -17.14 -76.09 -16.67
N LYS A 20 -17.95 -77.16 -16.53
CA LYS A 20 -18.58 -77.81 -17.67
C LYS A 20 -19.47 -76.73 -18.25
N SER A 21 -18.96 -76.10 -19.30
CA SER A 21 -19.62 -75.00 -19.94
C SER A 21 -20.98 -75.47 -20.43
N HIS A 22 -22.01 -75.02 -19.74
CA HIS A 22 -23.38 -75.30 -20.14
C HIS A 22 -23.55 -74.67 -21.52
N GLY A 23 -23.87 -75.50 -22.51
CA GLY A 23 -24.12 -75.05 -23.88
C GLY A 23 -25.11 -73.90 -23.88
N ARG A 24 -24.82 -72.90 -24.70
CA ARG A 24 -25.59 -71.66 -24.80
C ARG A 24 -27.05 -72.01 -25.15
N ARG A 25 -28.06 -71.37 -24.56
CA ARG A 25 -29.47 -71.58 -24.95
C ARG A 25 -30.00 -70.40 -25.73
N CYS A 26 -30.86 -70.67 -26.70
CA CYS A 26 -31.51 -69.66 -27.52
C CYS A 26 -32.36 -68.71 -26.67
N ILE A 27 -32.15 -67.40 -26.77
CA ILE A 27 -32.93 -66.39 -26.04
C ILE A 27 -34.43 -66.48 -26.39
N LYS A 28 -34.76 -66.93 -27.61
CA LYS A 28 -36.14 -66.95 -28.11
C LYS A 28 -36.88 -68.27 -27.85
N CYS A 29 -36.26 -69.42 -28.12
CA CYS A 29 -36.94 -70.73 -28.03
C CYS A 29 -36.32 -71.67 -26.99
N ASN A 30 -35.27 -71.23 -26.31
CA ASN A 30 -34.56 -71.97 -25.26
C ASN A 30 -33.93 -73.32 -25.70
N SER A 31 -33.86 -73.59 -27.00
CA SER A 31 -33.12 -74.73 -27.55
C SER A 31 -31.61 -74.59 -27.29
N PRO A 32 -30.86 -75.69 -27.10
CA PRO A 32 -29.41 -75.65 -26.99
C PRO A 32 -28.78 -75.19 -28.31
N ILE A 33 -27.77 -74.32 -28.21
CA ILE A 33 -26.97 -73.74 -29.29
C ILE A 33 -25.49 -74.01 -28.96
N GLU A 34 -24.72 -74.40 -29.97
CA GLU A 34 -23.27 -74.53 -29.82
C GLU A 34 -22.59 -73.17 -29.53
N LYS A 35 -21.45 -73.17 -28.83
CA LYS A 35 -20.89 -71.97 -28.18
C LYS A 35 -20.64 -70.77 -29.11
N ASP A 36 -20.42 -70.99 -30.39
CA ASP A 36 -20.00 -69.97 -31.35
C ASP A 36 -21.05 -69.68 -32.46
N ASP A 37 -22.23 -70.28 -32.39
CA ASP A 37 -23.29 -70.05 -33.38
C ASP A 37 -24.06 -68.75 -33.10
N LEU A 38 -24.06 -67.87 -34.09
CA LEU A 38 -24.76 -66.57 -34.08
C LEU A 38 -26.26 -66.70 -34.33
N PHE A 39 -26.74 -67.87 -34.75
CA PHE A 39 -28.15 -68.12 -35.07
C PHE A 39 -28.60 -69.45 -34.48
N CYS A 40 -29.82 -69.48 -33.95
CA CYS A 40 -30.41 -70.73 -33.47
C CYS A 40 -30.83 -71.61 -34.66
N THR A 41 -30.36 -72.85 -34.71
CA THR A 41 -30.68 -73.85 -35.74
C THR A 41 -32.16 -74.22 -35.78
N GLU A 42 -32.85 -74.17 -34.63
CA GLU A 42 -34.26 -74.55 -34.52
C GLU A 42 -35.25 -73.43 -34.89
N CYS A 43 -34.95 -72.17 -34.54
CA CYS A 43 -35.90 -71.07 -34.75
C CYS A 43 -35.38 -69.90 -35.60
N GLY A 44 -34.12 -69.96 -36.06
CA GLY A 44 -33.49 -68.95 -36.91
C GLY A 44 -33.18 -67.61 -36.22
N ALA A 45 -33.42 -67.47 -34.91
CA ALA A 45 -33.20 -66.21 -34.19
C ALA A 45 -31.70 -65.92 -34.02
N ARG A 46 -31.28 -64.70 -34.39
CA ARG A 46 -29.92 -64.20 -34.18
C ARG A 46 -29.66 -64.01 -32.68
N GLN A 47 -28.57 -64.57 -32.18
CA GLN A 47 -28.11 -64.43 -30.80
C GLN A 47 -27.02 -63.35 -30.75
N GLU A 48 -27.11 -62.42 -29.80
CA GLU A 48 -26.12 -61.34 -29.64
C GLU A 48 -24.78 -61.92 -29.15
N SER A 49 -23.67 -61.67 -29.85
CA SER A 49 -22.35 -62.22 -29.51
C SER A 49 -21.99 -62.03 -28.03
N ILE A 50 -21.49 -63.09 -27.38
CA ILE A 50 -21.15 -63.11 -25.95
C ILE A 50 -20.28 -61.90 -25.60
N VAL A 51 -20.83 -61.01 -24.79
CA VAL A 51 -20.12 -59.90 -24.20
C VAL A 51 -19.09 -60.48 -23.22
N LYS A 52 -17.79 -60.39 -23.55
CA LYS A 52 -16.71 -60.90 -22.69
C LYS A 52 -16.58 -59.97 -21.48
N HIS A 53 -16.51 -60.52 -20.27
CA HIS A 53 -16.26 -59.75 -19.05
C HIS A 53 -14.80 -59.94 -18.63
N CYS A 54 -14.20 -58.90 -18.06
CA CYS A 54 -12.82 -58.95 -17.60
C CYS A 54 -12.72 -59.81 -16.33
N PRO A 55 -11.89 -60.87 -16.29
CA PRO A 55 -11.77 -61.72 -15.11
C PRO A 55 -11.14 -61.02 -13.88
N ASN A 56 -10.59 -59.82 -14.04
CA ASN A 56 -9.96 -59.06 -12.95
C ASN A 56 -10.86 -57.96 -12.35
N CYS A 57 -11.61 -57.22 -13.19
CA CYS A 57 -12.45 -56.10 -12.73
C CYS A 57 -13.94 -56.21 -13.11
N ASP A 58 -14.32 -57.33 -13.73
CA ASP A 58 -15.69 -57.68 -14.14
C ASP A 58 -16.38 -56.71 -15.13
N ASN A 59 -15.62 -55.78 -15.71
CA ASN A 59 -16.14 -54.88 -16.74
C ASN A 59 -16.33 -55.60 -18.08
N VAL A 60 -17.31 -55.15 -18.85
CA VAL A 60 -17.56 -55.57 -20.24
C VAL A 60 -16.40 -55.17 -21.13
N VAL A 61 -15.89 -56.10 -21.95
CA VAL A 61 -14.76 -55.87 -22.84
C VAL A 61 -15.04 -56.37 -24.25
N SER A 62 -14.71 -55.53 -25.22
CA SER A 62 -14.81 -55.81 -26.66
C SER A 62 -13.50 -56.26 -27.31
N GLY A 63 -12.35 -56.07 -26.65
CA GLY A 63 -11.01 -56.35 -27.18
C GLY A 63 -10.24 -57.46 -26.45
N ALA A 64 -8.96 -57.62 -26.82
CA ALA A 64 -8.04 -58.57 -26.16
C ALA A 64 -7.56 -58.08 -24.78
N TYR A 65 -7.63 -56.77 -24.53
CA TYR A 65 -7.28 -56.14 -23.25
C TYR A 65 -8.49 -55.39 -22.70
N CYS A 66 -8.62 -55.36 -21.38
CA CYS A 66 -9.66 -54.59 -20.70
C CYS A 66 -9.31 -53.10 -20.72
N ASP A 67 -10.23 -52.27 -21.21
CA ASP A 67 -10.05 -50.81 -21.28
C ASP A 67 -9.98 -50.15 -19.89
N PHE A 68 -10.50 -50.81 -18.85
CA PHE A 68 -10.55 -50.26 -17.50
C PHE A 68 -9.31 -50.58 -16.66
N CYS A 69 -8.89 -51.85 -16.62
CA CYS A 69 -7.78 -52.30 -15.77
C CYS A 69 -6.55 -52.76 -16.55
N GLY A 70 -6.58 -52.74 -17.89
CA GLY A 70 -5.46 -53.13 -18.75
C GLY A 70 -5.18 -54.64 -18.82
N THR A 71 -5.95 -55.47 -18.12
CA THR A 71 -5.73 -56.93 -18.06
C THR A 71 -5.98 -57.59 -19.42
N ASN A 72 -5.07 -58.47 -19.83
CA ASN A 72 -5.23 -59.30 -21.03
C ASN A 72 -6.24 -60.42 -20.76
N ILE A 73 -7.34 -60.45 -21.52
CA ILE A 73 -8.45 -61.38 -21.33
C ILE A 73 -8.17 -62.75 -21.97
N ASN A 74 -7.26 -62.80 -22.94
CA ASN A 74 -6.88 -64.06 -23.56
C ASN A 74 -6.00 -64.92 -22.64
N GLY A 75 -5.46 -64.32 -21.56
CA GLY A 75 -4.58 -64.99 -20.60
C GLY A 75 -3.23 -65.39 -21.20
N ILE A 76 -2.27 -65.69 -20.32
CA ILE A 76 -0.93 -66.17 -20.67
C ILE A 76 -0.73 -67.51 -19.95
N THR A 77 -0.41 -68.56 -20.70
CA THR A 77 -0.08 -69.86 -20.13
C THR A 77 1.31 -69.83 -19.53
N CYS A 78 1.43 -70.20 -18.25
CA CYS A 78 2.72 -70.25 -17.59
C CYS A 78 3.64 -71.30 -18.23
N SER A 79 4.84 -70.90 -18.63
CA SER A 79 5.86 -71.80 -19.17
C SER A 79 6.36 -72.84 -18.17
N LYS A 80 6.19 -72.57 -16.86
CA LYS A 80 6.70 -73.41 -15.76
C LYS A 80 5.69 -74.42 -15.23
N CYS A 81 4.43 -74.01 -15.01
CA CYS A 81 3.39 -74.89 -14.46
C CYS A 81 2.21 -75.14 -15.42
N GLY A 82 2.19 -74.51 -16.59
CA GLY A 82 1.13 -74.69 -17.60
C GLY A 82 -0.20 -74.00 -17.30
N VAL A 83 -0.37 -73.39 -16.12
CA VAL A 83 -1.63 -72.75 -15.71
C VAL A 83 -1.86 -71.44 -16.46
N LEU A 84 -3.08 -71.23 -16.94
CA LEU A 84 -3.52 -69.99 -17.57
C LEU A 84 -3.66 -68.90 -16.50
N SER A 85 -2.85 -67.85 -16.60
CA SER A 85 -2.88 -66.71 -15.69
C SER A 85 -3.18 -65.42 -16.47
N TYR A 86 -3.92 -64.50 -15.84
CA TYR A 86 -4.32 -63.24 -16.48
C TYR A 86 -3.45 -62.04 -16.05
N GLY A 87 -2.55 -62.24 -15.08
CA GLY A 87 -1.63 -61.22 -14.57
C GLY A 87 -0.19 -61.40 -15.05
N ASP A 88 0.67 -60.47 -14.66
CA ASP A 88 2.10 -60.44 -14.97
C ASP A 88 2.90 -61.60 -14.34
N PHE A 89 2.39 -62.16 -13.24
CA PHE A 89 2.93 -63.32 -12.54
C PHE A 89 1.94 -64.47 -12.53
N CYS A 90 2.45 -65.69 -12.56
CA CYS A 90 1.64 -66.88 -12.40
C CYS A 90 1.06 -66.96 -10.98
N GLY A 91 -0.27 -67.09 -10.84
CA GLY A 91 -0.93 -67.18 -9.53
C GLY A 91 -0.51 -68.41 -8.70
N GLU A 92 -0.18 -69.52 -9.37
CA GLU A 92 0.18 -70.78 -8.69
C GLU A 92 1.67 -70.88 -8.32
N CYS A 93 2.59 -70.54 -9.23
CA CYS A 93 4.03 -70.76 -9.02
C CYS A 93 4.86 -69.47 -8.92
N GLY A 94 4.23 -68.30 -9.04
CA GLY A 94 4.89 -67.00 -8.96
C GLY A 94 5.84 -66.69 -10.12
N ASN A 95 5.93 -67.55 -11.15
CA ASN A 95 6.83 -67.31 -12.27
C ASN A 95 6.39 -66.06 -13.06
N PRO A 96 7.31 -65.14 -13.39
CA PRO A 96 6.99 -64.02 -14.26
C PRO A 96 6.58 -64.55 -15.64
N LEU A 97 5.52 -63.96 -16.21
CA LEU A 97 4.94 -64.36 -17.50
C LEU A 97 5.19 -63.32 -18.58
N THR A 98 5.44 -62.07 -18.19
CA THR A 98 5.73 -60.96 -19.08
C THR A 98 7.18 -60.52 -18.92
N LYS A 99 7.76 -59.93 -19.98
CA LYS A 99 9.14 -59.40 -19.95
C LYS A 99 9.31 -58.34 -18.86
N SER A 100 8.30 -57.50 -18.65
CA SER A 100 8.29 -56.51 -17.58
C SER A 100 8.31 -57.15 -16.18
N ALA A 101 7.62 -58.28 -15.99
CA ALA A 101 7.67 -59.05 -14.75
C ALA A 101 9.04 -59.71 -14.54
N GLU A 102 9.67 -60.23 -15.60
CA GLU A 102 11.03 -60.79 -15.56
C GLU A 102 12.06 -59.72 -15.19
N GLU A 103 11.93 -58.51 -15.75
CA GLU A 103 12.79 -57.37 -15.43
C GLU A 103 12.67 -56.98 -13.95
N LEU A 104 11.44 -56.87 -13.42
CA LEU A 104 11.20 -56.59 -11.99
C LEU A 104 11.77 -57.69 -11.08
N PHE A 105 11.62 -58.96 -11.46
CA PHE A 105 12.11 -60.09 -10.67
C PHE A 105 13.65 -60.14 -10.60
N ASN A 106 14.33 -59.61 -11.63
CA ASN A 106 15.79 -59.56 -11.72
C ASN A 106 16.42 -58.28 -11.16
N ILE A 107 15.64 -57.35 -10.61
CA ILE A 107 16.18 -56.23 -9.84
C ILE A 107 16.83 -56.83 -8.59
N LYS A 108 18.17 -56.92 -8.60
CA LYS A 108 18.93 -57.03 -7.36
C LYS A 108 18.70 -55.75 -6.59
N LEU A 109 17.73 -55.79 -5.66
CA LEU A 109 17.65 -54.81 -4.59
C LEU A 109 19.02 -54.85 -3.91
N GLU A 110 19.85 -53.84 -4.16
CA GLU A 110 21.01 -53.59 -3.32
C GLU A 110 20.47 -53.54 -1.89
N SER A 111 21.06 -54.33 -1.00
CA SER A 111 20.66 -54.37 0.40
C SER A 111 20.51 -52.94 0.90
N PRO A 112 19.40 -52.59 1.60
CA PRO A 112 19.23 -51.25 2.13
C PRO A 112 20.52 -50.85 2.85
N GLN A 113 21.24 -49.87 2.32
CA GLN A 113 22.40 -49.35 3.01
C GLN A 113 21.86 -48.81 4.33
N GLU A 114 22.25 -49.40 5.46
CA GLU A 114 21.84 -48.92 6.77
C GLU A 114 22.31 -47.46 6.89
N LEU A 115 21.37 -46.51 6.78
CA LEU A 115 21.70 -45.11 6.97
C LEU A 115 22.24 -44.94 8.38
N SER A 116 23.37 -44.23 8.52
CA SER A 116 23.84 -43.84 9.84
C SER A 116 22.74 -43.04 10.54
N SER A 117 22.66 -43.16 11.87
CA SER A 117 21.69 -42.44 12.70
C SER A 117 21.69 -40.93 12.43
N GLU A 118 22.88 -40.36 12.15
CA GLU A 118 23.06 -38.96 11.78
C GLU A 118 22.49 -38.63 10.38
N ALA A 119 22.67 -39.51 9.39
CA ALA A 119 22.12 -39.31 8.05
C ALA A 119 20.58 -39.37 8.06
N ALA A 120 20.01 -40.30 8.85
CA ALA A 120 18.57 -40.41 9.05
C ALA A 120 18.00 -39.15 9.72
N GLN A 121 18.65 -38.66 10.79
CA GLN A 121 18.20 -37.46 11.50
C GLN A 121 18.24 -36.21 10.60
N ASN A 122 19.29 -36.06 9.79
CA ASN A 122 19.40 -34.95 8.85
C ASN A 122 18.30 -34.93 7.78
N ILE A 123 17.78 -36.09 7.39
CA ILE A 123 16.67 -36.20 6.43
C ILE A 123 15.36 -35.78 7.11
N ILE A 124 15.12 -36.23 8.34
CA ILE A 124 13.95 -35.87 9.15
C ILE A 124 13.91 -34.35 9.37
N ASP A 125 15.04 -33.75 9.79
CA ASP A 125 15.14 -32.30 10.05
C ASP A 125 14.86 -31.45 8.79
N LYS A 126 15.27 -31.92 7.60
CA LYS A 126 14.99 -31.25 6.33
C LYS A 126 13.50 -31.31 5.99
N PHE A 127 12.87 -32.46 6.23
CA PHE A 127 11.45 -32.65 6.00
C PHE A 127 10.62 -31.76 6.92
N ASP A 128 10.94 -31.71 8.22
CA ASP A 128 10.23 -30.90 9.21
C ASP A 128 10.31 -29.39 8.96
N ARG A 129 11.39 -28.92 8.34
CA ARG A 129 11.54 -27.51 7.91
C ARG A 129 10.74 -27.19 6.67
N ALA A 130 10.51 -28.17 5.79
CA ALA A 130 9.74 -28.00 4.56
C ALA A 130 8.22 -28.06 4.79
N MET A 131 7.76 -28.57 5.94
CA MET A 131 6.35 -28.71 6.27
C MET A 131 5.69 -27.39 6.69
N THR A 132 4.54 -27.08 6.10
CA THR A 132 3.71 -25.93 6.48
C THR A 132 3.04 -26.17 7.85
N PRO A 133 2.63 -25.11 8.58
CA PRO A 133 1.94 -25.27 9.87
C PRO A 133 0.66 -26.12 9.79
N GLN A 134 -0.06 -26.05 8.66
CA GLN A 134 -1.25 -26.87 8.40
C GLN A 134 -0.90 -28.34 8.20
N ALA A 135 0.19 -28.63 7.49
CA ALA A 135 0.66 -29.99 7.25
C ALA A 135 1.18 -30.64 8.54
N LYS A 136 1.84 -29.88 9.43
CA LYS A 136 2.28 -30.36 10.75
C LYS A 136 1.09 -30.76 11.62
N LYS A 137 0.06 -29.91 11.70
CA LYS A 137 -1.16 -30.21 12.45
C LYS A 137 -1.89 -31.45 11.91
N LEU A 138 -1.88 -31.65 10.59
CA LEU A 138 -2.47 -32.84 9.98
C LEU A 138 -1.66 -34.10 10.31
N GLN A 139 -0.33 -34.00 10.32
CA GLN A 139 0.56 -35.10 10.70
C GLN A 139 0.34 -35.52 12.17
N GLU A 140 0.26 -34.57 13.09
CA GLU A 140 -0.04 -34.83 14.50
C GLU A 140 -1.38 -35.58 14.67
N LEU A 141 -2.42 -35.19 13.93
CA LEU A 141 -3.72 -35.87 13.94
C LEU A 141 -3.66 -37.30 13.38
N VAL A 142 -2.82 -37.53 12.37
CA VAL A 142 -2.60 -38.87 11.78
C VAL A 142 -1.84 -39.76 12.77
N GLU A 143 -0.83 -39.22 13.46
CA GLU A 143 -0.07 -39.92 14.49
C GLU A 143 -0.95 -40.28 15.68
N GLU A 144 -1.78 -39.36 16.17
CA GLU A 144 -2.74 -39.59 17.25
C GLU A 144 -3.74 -40.71 16.87
N ARG A 145 -4.27 -40.67 15.64
CA ARG A 145 -5.15 -41.73 15.12
C ARG A 145 -4.44 -43.10 15.06
N ALA A 146 -3.17 -43.14 14.64
CA ALA A 146 -2.40 -44.37 14.56
C ALA A 146 -2.11 -44.97 15.94
N ILE A 147 -1.88 -44.13 16.96
CA ILE A 147 -1.74 -44.56 18.36
C ILE A 147 -3.04 -45.19 18.85
N LEU A 148 -4.17 -44.50 18.67
CA LEU A 148 -5.48 -44.99 19.09
C LEU A 148 -5.83 -46.33 18.44
N GLN A 149 -5.59 -46.49 17.14
CA GLN A 149 -5.82 -47.76 16.44
C GLN A 149 -4.93 -48.90 16.96
N ARG A 150 -3.67 -48.60 17.32
CA ARG A 150 -2.74 -49.58 17.87
C ARG A 150 -3.18 -50.01 19.27
N GLU A 151 -3.63 -49.08 20.10
CA GLU A 151 -4.19 -49.36 21.42
C GLU A 151 -5.46 -50.21 21.29
N GLU A 152 -6.37 -49.85 20.40
CA GLU A 152 -7.58 -50.63 20.11
C GLU A 152 -7.24 -52.07 19.70
N LEU A 153 -6.30 -52.26 18.78
CA LEU A 153 -5.81 -53.59 18.40
C LEU A 153 -5.20 -54.36 19.57
N TYR A 154 -4.48 -53.68 20.45
CA TYR A 154 -3.92 -54.30 21.65
C TYR A 154 -5.01 -54.75 22.63
N PHE A 155 -6.03 -53.90 22.84
CA PHE A 155 -7.20 -54.23 23.66
C PHE A 155 -8.01 -55.38 23.06
N ASN A 156 -8.30 -55.35 21.77
CA ASN A 156 -9.06 -56.40 21.10
C ASN A 156 -8.34 -57.76 21.17
N LYS A 157 -7.02 -57.79 20.91
CA LYS A 157 -6.21 -59.02 21.09
C LYS A 157 -6.16 -59.50 22.53
N ARG A 158 -6.25 -58.59 23.51
CA ARG A 158 -6.32 -58.97 24.93
C ARG A 158 -7.66 -59.60 25.25
N GLU A 159 -8.76 -59.04 24.76
CA GLU A 159 -10.10 -59.61 24.92
C GLU A 159 -10.20 -60.98 24.24
N GLU A 160 -9.68 -61.15 23.02
CA GLU A 160 -9.60 -62.45 22.35
C GLU A 160 -8.85 -63.49 23.20
N ARG A 161 -7.71 -63.13 23.79
CA ARG A 161 -6.98 -64.02 24.72
C ARG A 161 -7.78 -64.35 25.98
N ILE A 162 -8.55 -63.40 26.51
CA ILE A 162 -9.41 -63.61 27.68
C ILE A 162 -10.56 -64.56 27.32
N GLU A 163 -11.21 -64.36 26.17
CA GLU A 163 -12.27 -65.23 25.67
C GLU A 163 -11.77 -66.65 25.39
N GLU A 164 -10.60 -66.79 24.77
CA GLU A 164 -9.96 -68.08 24.52
C GLU A 164 -9.61 -68.79 25.84
N TYR A 165 -9.12 -68.05 26.84
CA TYR A 165 -8.87 -68.57 28.18
C TYR A 165 -10.16 -69.00 28.90
N ILE A 166 -11.25 -68.22 28.82
CA ILE A 166 -12.56 -68.55 29.38
C ILE A 166 -13.14 -69.82 28.73
N LYS A 167 -12.97 -69.97 27.41
CA LYS A 167 -13.45 -71.14 26.64
C LYS A 167 -12.64 -72.41 26.94
N SER A 168 -11.32 -72.28 27.12
CA SER A 168 -10.41 -73.42 27.33
C SER A 168 -10.36 -73.90 28.78
N ASN A 169 -10.36 -72.99 29.75
CA ASN A 169 -10.48 -73.31 31.16
C ASN A 169 -11.93 -73.06 31.58
N GLY A 170 -12.74 -74.12 31.65
CA GLY A 170 -14.09 -74.03 32.23
C GLY A 170 -14.04 -73.39 33.61
N ILE A 171 -14.35 -72.09 33.70
CA ILE A 171 -14.24 -71.32 34.93
C ILE A 171 -15.28 -71.87 35.90
N THR A 172 -14.83 -72.68 36.85
CA THR A 172 -15.60 -72.93 38.07
C THR A 172 -15.59 -71.61 38.83
N ILE A 173 -16.64 -70.81 38.64
CA ILE A 173 -16.85 -69.57 39.40
C ILE A 173 -16.91 -69.98 40.88
N ARG A 174 -15.79 -69.89 41.59
CA ARG A 174 -15.80 -69.93 43.05
C ARG A 174 -16.70 -68.78 43.47
N LYS A 175 -17.86 -69.07 44.06
CA LYS A 175 -18.80 -68.07 44.58
C LYS A 175 -17.99 -67.01 45.34
N VAL A 176 -17.82 -65.83 44.75
CA VAL A 176 -16.96 -64.79 45.29
C VAL A 176 -17.54 -64.40 46.65
N ASN A 177 -16.69 -64.36 47.68
CA ASN A 177 -17.10 -64.05 49.05
C ASN A 177 -17.85 -62.71 49.06
N LYS A 178 -19.08 -62.70 49.59
CA LYS A 178 -19.98 -61.53 49.63
C LYS A 178 -19.30 -60.30 50.27
N LYS A 179 -18.37 -60.50 51.20
CA LYS A 179 -17.55 -59.43 51.80
C LYS A 179 -16.57 -58.78 50.81
N PHE A 180 -15.94 -59.58 49.93
CA PHE A 180 -14.97 -59.07 48.96
C PHE A 180 -15.64 -58.21 47.88
N ASN A 181 -16.79 -58.64 47.37
CA ASN A 181 -17.58 -57.83 46.44
C ASN A 181 -18.11 -56.52 47.06
N LYS A 182 -18.45 -56.54 48.36
CA LYS A 182 -18.83 -55.32 49.09
C LYS A 182 -17.64 -54.35 49.18
N PHE A 183 -16.46 -54.85 49.54
CA PHE A 183 -15.23 -54.06 49.61
C PHE A 183 -14.85 -53.43 48.25
N LEU A 184 -14.98 -54.19 47.15
CA LEU A 184 -14.70 -53.67 45.82
C LEU A 184 -15.66 -52.52 45.45
N ARG A 185 -16.96 -52.64 45.73
CA ARG A 185 -17.91 -51.56 45.47
C ARG A 185 -17.59 -50.30 46.27
N GLU A 186 -17.34 -50.45 47.56
CA GLU A 186 -16.98 -49.32 48.44
C GLU A 186 -15.68 -48.65 47.95
N SER A 187 -14.69 -49.44 47.52
CA SER A 187 -13.44 -48.90 46.98
C SER A 187 -13.65 -48.17 45.64
N THR A 188 -14.49 -48.70 44.76
CA THR A 188 -14.81 -48.04 43.47
C THR A 188 -15.62 -46.77 43.64
N GLU A 189 -16.50 -46.68 44.64
CA GLU A 189 -17.24 -45.45 44.95
C GLU A 189 -16.30 -44.35 45.46
N VAL A 190 -15.37 -44.69 46.35
CA VAL A 190 -14.35 -43.75 46.85
C VAL A 190 -13.44 -43.26 45.73
N LEU A 191 -12.99 -44.16 44.85
CA LEU A 191 -12.20 -43.78 43.67
C LEU A 191 -13.01 -42.91 42.70
N GLY A 192 -14.28 -43.23 42.48
CA GLY A 192 -15.18 -42.43 41.65
C GLY A 192 -15.34 -41.00 42.18
N GLN A 193 -15.51 -40.84 43.49
CA GLN A 193 -15.58 -39.53 44.15
C GLN A 193 -14.26 -38.76 44.04
N PHE A 194 -13.11 -39.43 44.19
CA PHE A 194 -11.81 -38.79 44.01
C PHE A 194 -11.62 -38.28 42.57
N VAL A 195 -11.98 -39.09 41.57
CA VAL A 195 -11.89 -38.70 40.16
C VAL A 195 -12.85 -37.54 39.84
N GLN A 196 -14.07 -37.55 40.38
CA GLN A 196 -15.01 -36.43 40.22
C GLN A 196 -14.45 -35.14 40.82
N ASN A 197 -13.96 -35.18 42.06
CA ASN A 197 -13.39 -34.00 42.72
C ASN A 197 -12.18 -33.42 41.97
N GLU A 198 -11.31 -34.28 41.42
CA GLU A 198 -10.16 -33.81 40.65
C GLU A 198 -10.58 -33.23 39.29
N ASN A 199 -11.57 -33.81 38.64
CA ASN A 199 -12.15 -33.23 37.43
C ASN A 199 -12.77 -31.85 37.69
N ASP A 200 -13.50 -31.68 38.79
CA ASP A 200 -14.09 -30.40 39.18
C ASP A 200 -13.01 -29.35 39.49
N ARG A 201 -11.91 -29.74 40.16
CA ARG A 201 -10.75 -28.86 40.38
C ARG A 201 -10.12 -28.41 39.06
N ILE A 202 -9.88 -29.34 38.13
CA ILE A 202 -9.30 -29.02 36.82
C ILE A 202 -10.23 -28.09 36.04
N LEU A 203 -11.55 -28.29 36.12
CA LEU A 203 -12.53 -27.44 35.46
C LEU A 203 -12.51 -26.01 36.02
N GLU A 204 -12.45 -25.86 37.34
CA GLU A 204 -12.37 -24.54 37.98
C GLU A 204 -11.04 -23.85 37.71
N GLU A 205 -9.92 -24.58 37.72
CA GLU A 205 -8.61 -24.03 37.34
C GLU A 205 -8.61 -23.50 35.89
N LYS A 206 -9.25 -24.23 34.95
CA LYS A 206 -9.45 -23.76 33.58
C LYS A 206 -10.32 -22.51 33.51
N ARG A 207 -11.39 -22.44 34.31
CA ARG A 207 -12.29 -21.28 34.36
C ARG A 207 -11.56 -20.04 34.87
N ILE A 208 -10.76 -20.18 35.93
CA ILE A 208 -9.93 -19.11 36.49
C ILE A 208 -8.85 -18.66 35.49
N ALA A 209 -8.21 -19.60 34.79
CA ALA A 209 -7.21 -19.28 33.77
C ALA A 209 -7.82 -18.47 32.61
N GLU A 210 -9.03 -18.84 32.17
CA GLU A 210 -9.75 -18.12 31.12
C GLU A 210 -10.21 -16.74 31.57
N GLU A 211 -10.73 -16.61 32.80
CA GLU A 211 -11.07 -15.30 33.38
C GLU A 211 -9.86 -14.36 33.44
N LYS A 212 -8.68 -14.88 33.82
CA LYS A 212 -7.42 -14.10 33.81
C LYS A 212 -7.02 -13.67 32.40
N ARG A 213 -7.15 -14.56 31.40
CA ARG A 213 -6.86 -14.25 30.00
C ARG A 213 -7.76 -13.14 29.47
N ILE A 214 -9.06 -13.21 29.74
CA ILE A 214 -10.04 -12.19 29.35
C ILE A 214 -9.75 -10.85 30.05
N ALA A 215 -9.39 -10.88 31.34
CA ALA A 215 -9.03 -9.67 32.08
C ALA A 215 -7.78 -8.99 31.48
N GLU A 216 -6.78 -9.76 31.10
CA GLU A 216 -5.56 -9.24 30.47
C GLU A 216 -5.84 -8.71 29.06
N GLU A 217 -6.64 -9.40 28.24
CA GLU A 217 -7.07 -8.90 26.93
C GLU A 217 -7.81 -7.57 27.04
N ARG A 218 -8.68 -7.40 28.05
CA ARG A 218 -9.37 -6.13 28.32
C ARG A 218 -8.38 -5.03 28.71
N ARG A 219 -7.36 -5.33 29.52
CA ARG A 219 -6.34 -4.37 29.93
C ARG A 219 -5.53 -3.89 28.73
N ILE A 220 -5.09 -4.81 27.87
CA ILE A 220 -4.35 -4.49 26.64
C ILE A 220 -5.20 -3.66 25.68
N ALA A 221 -6.49 -4.01 25.52
CA ALA A 221 -7.40 -3.23 24.67
C ALA A 221 -7.60 -1.80 25.19
N GLU A 222 -7.72 -1.62 26.51
CA GLU A 222 -7.86 -0.29 27.11
C GLU A 222 -6.56 0.52 27.01
N GLU A 223 -5.39 -0.10 27.22
CA GLU A 223 -4.10 0.55 27.02
C GLU A 223 -3.92 1.01 25.57
N ALA A 224 -4.32 0.19 24.59
CA ALA A 224 -4.30 0.56 23.18
C ALA A 224 -5.23 1.74 22.87
N ARG A 225 -6.43 1.77 23.47
CA ARG A 225 -7.40 2.88 23.32
C ARG A 225 -6.83 4.19 23.87
N ILE A 226 -6.23 4.14 25.06
CA ILE A 226 -5.59 5.32 25.69
C ILE A 226 -4.40 5.82 24.86
N ALA A 227 -3.59 4.91 24.31
CA ALA A 227 -2.47 5.27 23.45
C ALA A 227 -2.95 5.97 22.16
N GLU A 228 -4.03 5.47 21.56
CA GLU A 228 -4.63 6.07 20.36
C GLU A 228 -5.25 7.45 20.66
N GLU A 229 -5.97 7.59 21.77
CA GLU A 229 -6.50 8.90 22.21
C GLU A 229 -5.38 9.94 22.40
N LYS A 230 -4.23 9.53 22.98
CA LYS A 230 -3.05 10.40 23.11
C LYS A 230 -2.47 10.80 21.75
N ARG A 231 -2.40 9.86 20.80
CA ARG A 231 -1.90 10.13 19.44
C ARG A 231 -2.79 11.14 18.73
N ILE A 232 -4.11 10.97 18.78
CA ILE A 232 -5.08 11.90 18.20
C ILE A 232 -4.98 13.29 18.85
N ALA A 233 -4.82 13.35 20.18
CA ALA A 233 -4.65 14.62 20.89
C ALA A 233 -3.37 15.35 20.48
N GLU A 234 -2.26 14.63 20.28
CA GLU A 234 -1.00 15.22 19.81
C GLU A 234 -1.08 15.66 18.34
N GLU A 235 -1.70 14.88 17.46
CA GLU A 235 -1.95 15.29 16.08
C GLU A 235 -2.76 16.58 16.00
N LYS A 236 -3.81 16.73 16.81
CA LYS A 236 -4.58 17.99 16.92
C LYS A 236 -3.72 19.16 17.39
N ARG A 237 -2.81 18.95 18.33
CA ARG A 237 -1.88 20.00 18.81
C ARG A 237 -0.89 20.42 17.74
N ILE A 238 -0.36 19.47 16.97
CA ILE A 238 0.55 19.74 15.86
C ILE A 238 -0.17 20.54 14.77
N GLU A 239 -1.40 20.15 14.42
CA GLU A 239 -2.19 20.86 13.41
C GLU A 239 -2.52 22.29 13.86
N GLU A 240 -2.90 22.48 15.12
CA GLU A 240 -3.15 23.82 15.66
C GLU A 240 -1.88 24.69 15.69
N LYS A 241 -0.72 24.12 16.03
CA LYS A 241 0.57 24.83 15.94
C LYS A 241 0.86 25.29 14.51
N LYS A 242 0.63 24.43 13.50
CA LYS A 242 0.80 24.79 12.09
C LYS A 242 -0.15 25.92 11.67
N ARG A 243 -1.41 25.88 12.10
CA ARG A 243 -2.38 26.94 11.83
C ARG A 243 -1.94 28.28 12.41
N ILE A 244 -1.49 28.30 13.67
CA ILE A 244 -0.98 29.50 14.35
C ILE A 244 0.27 30.04 13.62
N GLU A 245 1.20 29.17 13.23
CA GLU A 245 2.41 29.56 12.51
C GLU A 245 2.09 30.17 11.14
N GLU A 246 1.14 29.56 10.39
CA GLU A 246 0.70 30.10 9.12
C GLU A 246 -0.03 31.44 9.28
N GLU A 247 -0.86 31.59 10.31
CA GLU A 247 -1.52 32.86 10.64
C GLU A 247 -0.50 33.96 10.96
N ASN A 248 0.51 33.64 11.77
CA ASN A 248 1.62 34.54 12.07
C ASN A 248 2.39 34.96 10.81
N ARG A 249 2.64 34.02 9.89
CA ARG A 249 3.27 34.31 8.59
C ARG A 249 2.40 35.25 7.74
N LYS A 250 1.09 35.00 7.67
CA LYS A 250 0.13 35.86 6.95
C LYS A 250 0.07 37.27 7.57
N ASN A 251 0.10 37.38 8.89
CA ASN A 251 0.11 38.67 9.59
C ASN A 251 1.42 39.45 9.36
N LYS A 252 2.57 38.77 9.39
CA LYS A 252 3.87 39.37 9.05
C LYS A 252 3.89 39.89 7.62
N GLU A 253 3.35 39.12 6.67
CA GLU A 253 3.28 39.54 5.27
C GLU A 253 2.36 40.74 5.06
N LYS A 254 1.17 40.75 5.70
CA LYS A 254 0.27 41.91 5.68
C LYS A 254 0.95 43.18 6.22
N ARG A 255 1.72 43.06 7.31
CA ARG A 255 2.51 44.17 7.86
C ARG A 255 3.56 44.67 6.88
N ARG A 256 4.31 43.77 6.25
CA ARG A 256 5.32 44.10 5.22
C ARG A 256 4.72 44.86 4.04
N ILE A 257 3.59 44.39 3.52
CA ILE A 257 2.86 45.06 2.43
C ILE A 257 2.37 46.45 2.87
N ALA A 258 1.86 46.59 4.10
CA ALA A 258 1.41 47.88 4.62
C ALA A 258 2.57 48.88 4.84
N GLU A 259 3.74 48.39 5.28
CA GLU A 259 4.97 49.20 5.40
C GLU A 259 5.50 49.62 4.03
N GLU A 260 5.51 48.71 3.04
CA GLU A 260 5.93 49.03 1.67
C GLU A 260 5.03 50.09 1.02
N LYS A 261 3.70 50.01 1.22
CA LYS A 261 2.76 51.04 0.76
C LYS A 261 3.03 52.40 1.42
N ARG A 262 3.28 52.42 2.73
CA ARG A 262 3.63 53.64 3.46
C ARG A 262 4.95 54.25 2.95
N ALA A 263 5.97 53.42 2.73
CA ALA A 263 7.25 53.89 2.19
C ALA A 263 7.14 54.44 0.76
N LYS A 264 6.30 53.83 -0.10
CA LYS A 264 6.02 54.36 -1.45
C LYS A 264 5.31 55.71 -1.39
N GLU A 265 4.32 55.84 -0.50
CA GLU A 265 3.58 57.09 -0.33
C GLU A 265 4.47 58.21 0.24
N GLU A 266 5.32 57.89 1.21
CA GLU A 266 6.28 58.84 1.77
C GLU A 266 7.28 59.34 0.71
N LYS A 267 7.78 58.44 -0.16
CA LYS A 267 8.61 58.83 -1.31
C LYS A 267 7.87 59.74 -2.29
N ARG A 268 6.58 59.48 -2.55
CA ARG A 268 5.74 60.33 -3.40
C ARG A 268 5.61 61.74 -2.83
N ILE A 269 5.30 61.84 -1.53
CA ILE A 269 5.18 63.11 -0.81
C ILE A 269 6.53 63.86 -0.78
N ALA A 270 7.65 63.16 -0.58
CA ALA A 270 8.98 63.76 -0.59
C ALA A 270 9.36 64.32 -1.97
N ALA A 271 9.10 63.56 -3.04
CA ALA A 271 9.33 64.02 -4.41
C ALA A 271 8.46 65.23 -4.79
N GLU A 272 7.20 65.25 -4.32
CA GLU A 272 6.31 66.39 -4.52
C GLU A 272 6.79 67.64 -3.77
N ARG A 273 7.23 67.49 -2.51
CA ARG A 273 7.86 68.58 -1.73
C ARG A 273 9.11 69.13 -2.42
N GLN A 274 9.94 68.27 -3.00
CA GLN A 274 11.15 68.70 -3.71
C GLN A 274 10.84 69.52 -4.98
N LYS A 275 9.79 69.16 -5.73
CA LYS A 275 9.33 69.94 -6.90
C LYS A 275 8.84 71.34 -6.53
N VAL A 276 8.19 71.49 -5.38
CA VAL A 276 7.75 72.81 -4.87
C VAL A 276 8.95 73.68 -4.46
N TYR A 277 10.05 73.07 -3.99
CA TYR A 277 11.18 73.80 -3.42
C TYR A 277 12.11 74.46 -4.46
N LEU A 278 12.04 74.07 -5.74
CA LEU A 278 12.95 74.53 -6.81
C LEU A 278 12.17 75.11 -8.00
N ARG A 279 11.71 76.37 -7.90
CA ARG A 279 11.25 77.14 -9.07
C ARG A 279 12.40 78.00 -9.58
N ARG A 280 13.02 77.59 -10.70
CA ARG A 280 14.03 78.39 -11.41
C ARG A 280 13.37 79.20 -12.53
N ILE A 281 13.56 80.52 -12.50
CA ILE A 281 13.17 81.42 -13.59
C ILE A 281 14.46 81.83 -14.32
N ASN A 282 14.74 81.17 -15.44
CA ASN A 282 15.94 81.42 -16.23
C ASN A 282 15.58 82.08 -17.58
N GLY A 283 16.38 83.07 -17.97
CA GLY A 283 16.49 83.52 -19.36
C GLY A 283 15.33 84.37 -19.87
N ILE A 284 14.85 85.33 -19.08
CA ILE A 284 13.93 86.35 -19.61
C ILE A 284 14.77 87.47 -20.23
N TRP A 285 14.62 87.66 -21.54
CA TRP A 285 15.24 88.74 -22.32
C TRP A 285 14.26 89.90 -22.46
N PHE A 286 14.77 91.13 -22.37
CA PHE A 286 13.95 92.33 -22.56
C PHE A 286 14.68 93.31 -23.50
N GLY A 287 13.92 93.97 -24.37
CA GLY A 287 14.35 95.10 -25.18
C GLY A 287 13.32 96.22 -25.08
N ILE A 288 13.77 97.47 -24.92
CA ILE A 288 12.92 98.66 -25.01
C ILE A 288 13.22 99.29 -26.38
N ASP A 289 12.21 99.41 -27.25
CA ASP A 289 12.38 99.86 -28.64
C ASP A 289 12.91 101.30 -28.73
N ALA A 290 14.24 101.37 -28.93
CA ALA A 290 15.01 102.23 -29.83
C ALA A 290 16.50 102.02 -29.47
N ASP A 291 17.05 100.85 -29.81
CA ASP A 291 18.48 100.50 -29.80
C ASP A 291 19.33 100.83 -28.55
N ARG A 292 18.73 100.98 -27.36
CA ARG A 292 19.51 101.42 -26.20
C ARG A 292 19.46 100.60 -24.95
N VAL A 293 18.54 99.66 -24.70
CA VAL A 293 18.63 98.84 -23.46
C VAL A 293 18.20 97.40 -23.68
N THR A 294 19.12 96.46 -23.43
CA THR A 294 18.81 95.04 -23.26
C THR A 294 19.03 94.62 -21.82
N LEU A 295 18.08 93.86 -21.28
CA LEU A 295 18.14 93.34 -19.91
C LEU A 295 18.00 91.81 -19.97
N ARG A 296 18.67 91.09 -19.07
CA ARG A 296 18.49 89.64 -18.89
C ARG A 296 18.45 89.31 -17.41
N VAL A 297 17.28 88.87 -16.93
CA VAL A 297 17.07 88.51 -15.53
C VAL A 297 17.10 86.99 -15.36
N SER A 298 17.85 86.53 -14.37
CA SER A 298 17.89 85.13 -13.93
C SER A 298 17.66 85.09 -12.42
N LEU A 299 16.58 84.44 -11.98
CA LEU A 299 16.18 84.35 -10.58
C LEU A 299 15.98 82.90 -10.18
N GLU A 300 16.60 82.52 -9.06
CA GLU A 300 16.31 81.27 -8.36
C GLU A 300 15.43 81.59 -7.15
N CYS A 301 14.27 80.94 -7.09
CA CYS A 301 13.34 81.12 -5.99
C CYS A 301 13.24 79.83 -5.17
N TYR A 302 13.45 79.97 -3.86
CA TYR A 302 13.37 78.91 -2.86
C TYR A 302 12.33 79.32 -1.81
N ALA A 303 11.25 78.54 -1.72
CA ALA A 303 10.07 78.87 -0.91
C ALA A 303 9.50 80.28 -1.22
N SER A 304 9.65 81.24 -0.30
CA SER A 304 9.17 82.62 -0.44
C SER A 304 10.29 83.62 -0.77
N MET A 305 11.52 83.17 -0.97
CA MET A 305 12.68 84.02 -1.23
C MET A 305 13.16 83.84 -2.66
N CYS A 306 13.51 84.93 -3.34
CA CYS A 306 14.14 84.91 -4.66
C CYS A 306 15.47 85.64 -4.61
N SER A 307 16.46 85.09 -5.30
CA SER A 307 17.75 85.73 -5.51
C SER A 307 18.27 85.42 -6.90
N GLY A 308 19.08 86.31 -7.44
CA GLY A 308 19.71 86.05 -8.73
C GLY A 308 20.38 87.29 -9.28
N ASN A 309 20.56 87.33 -10.59
CA ASN A 309 21.29 88.39 -11.26
C ASN A 309 20.49 88.95 -12.43
N MET A 310 20.69 90.23 -12.70
CA MET A 310 20.18 90.92 -13.86
C MET A 310 21.34 91.54 -14.63
N ASP A 311 21.56 91.05 -15.84
CA ASP A 311 22.51 91.61 -16.78
C ASP A 311 21.81 92.76 -17.53
N VAL A 312 22.46 93.92 -17.59
CA VAL A 312 21.95 95.14 -18.20
C VAL A 312 22.97 95.65 -19.20
N LYS A 313 22.57 95.80 -20.46
CA LYS A 313 23.39 96.42 -21.51
C LYS A 313 22.66 97.59 -22.12
N GLU A 314 23.23 98.78 -22.04
CA GLU A 314 22.67 99.99 -22.63
C GLU A 314 23.70 100.77 -23.43
N GLY A 315 23.59 100.78 -24.76
CA GLY A 315 24.65 101.32 -25.62
C GLY A 315 25.99 100.61 -25.38
N SER A 316 27.01 101.37 -24.95
CA SER A 316 28.34 100.89 -24.52
C SER A 316 28.40 100.44 -23.05
N MET A 317 27.34 100.67 -22.27
CA MET A 317 27.31 100.31 -20.85
C MET A 317 26.95 98.83 -20.67
N HIS A 318 27.71 98.11 -19.84
CA HIS A 318 27.37 96.75 -19.38
C HIS A 318 27.50 96.66 -17.86
N ARG A 319 26.44 96.23 -17.17
CA ARG A 319 26.46 95.95 -15.72
C ARG A 319 25.69 94.69 -15.35
N ILE A 320 26.06 94.11 -14.21
CA ILE A 320 25.34 93.00 -13.58
C ILE A 320 24.86 93.44 -12.20
N ASP A 321 23.56 93.40 -12.00
CA ASP A 321 22.87 93.69 -10.75
C ASP A 321 22.56 92.38 -10.01
N THR A 322 22.99 92.27 -8.76
CA THR A 322 22.54 91.20 -7.86
C THR A 322 21.19 91.57 -7.29
N LEU A 323 20.21 90.69 -7.46
CA LEU A 323 18.83 90.87 -7.07
C LEU A 323 18.51 90.03 -5.83
N ARG A 324 17.69 90.60 -4.94
CA ARG A 324 17.06 89.85 -3.85
C ARG A 324 15.61 90.27 -3.70
N GLY A 325 14.76 89.30 -3.45
CA GLY A 325 13.32 89.48 -3.47
C GLY A 325 12.55 88.40 -2.75
N SER A 326 11.23 88.47 -2.91
CA SER A 326 10.28 87.51 -2.37
C SER A 326 9.29 87.04 -3.42
N TRP A 327 8.73 85.87 -3.17
CA TRP A 327 7.72 85.20 -3.99
C TRP A 327 6.53 84.82 -3.12
N SER A 328 5.33 85.21 -3.53
CA SER A 328 4.10 84.78 -2.89
C SER A 328 2.99 84.56 -3.92
N GLY A 329 2.58 83.30 -4.09
CA GLY A 329 1.60 82.90 -5.11
C GLY A 329 2.12 83.16 -6.52
N ASN A 330 1.52 84.15 -7.19
CA ASN A 330 1.93 84.63 -8.52
C ASN A 330 2.64 85.99 -8.47
N LYS A 331 2.81 86.59 -7.28
CA LYS A 331 3.45 87.90 -7.13
C LYS A 331 4.93 87.73 -6.83
N ILE A 332 5.76 88.40 -7.61
CA ILE A 332 7.20 88.51 -7.37
C ILE A 332 7.58 89.96 -7.09
N SER A 333 8.51 90.17 -6.17
CA SER A 333 9.06 91.49 -5.90
C SER A 333 10.54 91.37 -5.57
N PHE A 334 11.38 92.12 -6.26
CA PHE A 334 12.83 92.09 -6.06
C PHE A 334 13.44 93.48 -6.18
N ARG A 335 14.59 93.66 -5.53
CA ARG A 335 15.37 94.89 -5.58
C ARG A 335 16.83 94.57 -5.86
N THR A 336 17.53 95.51 -6.50
CA THR A 336 18.98 95.46 -6.63
C THR A 336 19.61 95.68 -5.26
N ILE A 337 20.43 94.72 -4.83
CA ILE A 337 21.18 94.79 -3.56
C ILE A 337 22.65 95.15 -3.76
N SER A 338 23.24 94.77 -4.89
CA SER A 338 24.59 95.18 -5.30
C SER A 338 24.65 95.30 -6.81
N MET A 339 25.50 96.21 -7.30
CA MET A 339 25.72 96.45 -8.72
C MET A 339 27.20 96.22 -9.01
N ARG A 340 27.50 95.50 -10.09
CA ARG A 340 28.85 95.34 -10.63
C ARG A 340 28.86 95.89 -12.04
N VAL A 341 29.59 96.97 -12.27
CA VAL A 341 29.72 97.54 -13.61
C VAL A 341 30.89 96.90 -14.32
N ILE A 342 30.72 96.58 -15.60
CA ILE A 342 31.67 95.86 -16.44
C ILE A 342 32.32 96.84 -17.41
N GLU A 343 31.54 97.68 -18.08
CA GLU A 343 32.00 98.76 -18.98
C GLU A 343 31.14 100.03 -18.78
N ILE A 344 31.75 101.22 -18.83
CA ILE A 344 31.14 102.51 -18.44
C ILE A 344 31.42 103.59 -19.50
N ASP A 345 30.43 104.47 -19.71
CA ASP A 345 30.59 105.83 -20.24
C ASP A 345 30.86 106.83 -19.08
N GLU A 346 31.83 107.74 -19.22
CA GLU A 346 32.41 108.58 -18.12
C GLU A 346 31.40 109.41 -17.29
N ASN A 347 30.13 109.54 -17.72
CA ASN A 347 29.11 110.38 -17.09
C ASN A 347 27.91 109.63 -16.48
N TYR A 348 27.99 108.31 -16.27
CA TYR A 348 26.84 107.54 -15.74
C TYR A 348 26.87 107.31 -14.22
N SER A 349 25.73 107.53 -13.56
CA SER A 349 25.53 107.21 -12.13
C SER A 349 24.67 105.94 -11.98
N PRO A 350 25.17 104.88 -11.32
CA PRO A 350 24.45 103.62 -11.20
C PRO A 350 23.26 103.74 -10.24
N LEU A 351 22.04 103.60 -10.76
CA LEU A 351 20.80 103.63 -9.98
C LEU A 351 20.37 102.23 -9.55
N LYS A 352 19.95 102.11 -8.28
CA LYS A 352 19.31 100.91 -7.74
C LYS A 352 17.88 100.80 -8.26
N LEU A 353 17.49 99.59 -8.66
CA LEU A 353 16.17 99.34 -9.22
C LEU A 353 15.32 98.53 -8.23
N SER A 354 14.03 98.83 -8.21
CA SER A 354 13.03 98.04 -7.50
C SER A 354 11.91 97.64 -8.45
N PHE A 355 11.51 96.37 -8.40
CA PHE A 355 10.47 95.83 -9.27
C PHE A 355 9.45 95.03 -8.46
N SER A 356 8.18 95.20 -8.82
CA SER A 356 7.07 94.38 -8.31
C SER A 356 6.12 94.05 -9.44
N GLY A 357 5.73 92.78 -9.56
CA GLY A 357 4.87 92.32 -10.64
C GLY A 357 4.26 90.94 -10.39
N ASN A 358 3.40 90.52 -11.31
CA ASN A 358 2.74 89.23 -11.31
C ASN A 358 3.24 88.37 -12.47
N ILE A 359 3.45 87.08 -12.19
CA ILE A 359 3.76 86.06 -13.18
C ILE A 359 2.48 85.32 -13.55
N ASN A 360 2.28 85.07 -14.84
CA ASN A 360 1.18 84.24 -15.29
C ASN A 360 1.33 82.78 -14.79
N THR A 361 0.24 82.02 -14.82
CA THR A 361 0.20 80.62 -14.37
C THR A 361 1.18 79.70 -15.12
N ALA A 362 1.56 80.06 -16.35
CA ALA A 362 2.54 79.33 -17.15
C ALA A 362 4.01 79.65 -16.82
N GLY A 363 4.29 80.68 -16.00
CA GLY A 363 5.65 81.11 -15.69
C GLY A 363 6.38 81.81 -16.84
N THR A 364 5.64 82.25 -17.86
CA THR A 364 6.18 82.77 -19.13
C THR A 364 6.04 84.27 -19.30
N THR A 365 5.19 84.95 -18.56
CA THR A 365 5.01 86.40 -18.66
C THR A 365 5.08 87.00 -17.26
N LEU A 366 5.87 88.06 -17.10
CA LEU A 366 5.96 88.86 -15.88
C LEU A 366 5.47 90.28 -16.17
N SER A 367 4.35 90.70 -15.61
CA SER A 367 3.84 92.08 -15.76
C SER A 367 3.95 92.84 -14.45
N GLY A 368 4.46 94.06 -14.44
CA GLY A 368 4.61 94.83 -13.22
C GLY A 368 5.04 96.27 -13.43
N SER A 369 5.47 96.91 -12.35
CA SER A 369 6.01 98.26 -12.37
C SER A 369 7.44 98.24 -11.88
N TYR A 370 8.31 98.91 -12.62
CA TYR A 370 9.67 99.22 -12.22
C TYR A 370 9.70 100.65 -11.65
N ARG A 371 10.40 100.83 -10.53
CA ARG A 371 10.63 102.13 -9.89
C ARG A 371 12.13 102.38 -9.75
N SER A 372 12.56 103.53 -10.24
CA SER A 372 13.85 104.16 -9.93
C SER A 372 13.65 105.57 -9.39
N GLU A 373 14.76 106.22 -9.04
CA GLU A 373 14.77 107.63 -8.62
C GLU A 373 14.29 108.59 -9.73
N GLN A 374 14.30 108.14 -11.00
CA GLN A 374 13.88 108.94 -12.16
C GLN A 374 12.40 108.76 -12.53
N GLY A 375 11.69 107.83 -11.89
CA GLY A 375 10.25 107.62 -12.14
C GLY A 375 9.76 106.20 -11.93
N VAL A 376 8.44 106.02 -12.09
CA VAL A 376 7.78 104.71 -12.11
C VAL A 376 7.31 104.41 -13.53
N PHE A 377 7.72 103.26 -14.07
CA PHE A 377 7.33 102.81 -15.40
C PHE A 377 6.58 101.48 -15.28
N SER A 378 5.43 101.38 -15.93
CA SER A 378 4.71 100.11 -16.07
C SER A 378 5.30 99.31 -17.22
N ILE A 379 5.61 98.04 -16.98
CA ILE A 379 6.26 97.17 -17.95
C ILE A 379 5.59 95.80 -17.95
N ILE A 380 5.30 95.30 -19.15
CA ILE A 380 4.84 93.93 -19.37
C ILE A 380 5.98 93.17 -20.04
N PHE A 381 6.45 92.10 -19.41
CA PHE A 381 7.54 91.29 -19.91
C PHE A 381 7.06 89.92 -20.38
N ASN A 382 7.34 89.57 -21.63
CA ASN A 382 7.06 88.24 -22.18
C ASN A 382 8.36 87.44 -22.31
N LYS A 383 8.34 86.16 -21.94
CA LYS A 383 9.44 85.22 -22.22
C LYS A 383 9.55 85.06 -23.73
N MET A 384 10.60 85.61 -24.33
CA MET A 384 10.98 85.24 -25.68
C MET A 384 11.47 83.78 -25.65
N SER A 385 10.87 82.92 -26.46
CA SER A 385 11.44 81.63 -26.81
C SER A 385 12.73 81.88 -27.60
N ASN A 386 13.86 81.45 -27.04
CA ASN A 386 15.10 81.29 -27.82
C ASN A 386 14.89 80.26 -28.93
#